data_AF-A0A831T6I0-F1
#
_entry.id   AF-A0A831T6I0-F1
#
_cell.length_a   1.000
_cell.length_b   1.000
_cell.length_c   1.000
_cell.angle_alpha   90.00
_cell.angle_beta   90.00
_cell.angle_gamma   90.00
#
_symmetry.space_group_name_H-M   'P 1'
#
loop_
_entity.id
_entity.type
_entity.pdbx_description
1 polymer ?
#
loop_
_entity_poly.entity_id
_entity_poly.type
_entity_poly.pdbx_seq_one_letter_code
_entity_poly.pdbx_strand_id
1 'polypeptide(L)'
;MKVNIPDDEQNYQFADVNDGSTASLLAAPLGAAFILWKEDDEATGEMWAVVRIGLPPIRPFALDPCDSADGDTRYVTNDLSKKLDKVLLVDDICYTVRVPGADEIKCIEPVCIEIQEEYDDCERCRGCWLLTPCIEGDPEIKTNTDLASYEGGVVKLDDGKCYVVSLAQNCLDAVPVTVEESFDDCTRCGYCYHLENCFDEYDTRVIDNDLESLFEQTPEEIVADGRVVEIGGQCYTVVAYDTTCPDVETVAIDRIFASCGECGCFKLTSCEGDPPTVIYTRRAYGPGGGLITLRDYVGQILRLADGYCYSVEESEECETLTDINVQEAYEDCESCTCWLLTDCEDEYNTLLTFSDLSAHGVGAIVRQAGTDPIKCWTITETAPWSGSAVAFEVDDEFPDCDTCLKKQKYRLTQDCNLEDCEGSGGGGGDEIITTEDLYAAVGMWVKVGGKCYSVATTDTGDVTDESLSYQGPFASCDACLESPVDTKKRFITDLALDGTNLVAKTEEMVIKGGKIVGFCESDDITIEGTECPEEGGA
;
A
#
# COMPACT_ATOMS: atom_id res chain seq x y z
N MET A 1 28.61 -0.72 64.83
CA MET A 1 27.44 -1.47 64.33
C MET A 1 27.86 -2.93 64.21
N LYS A 2 27.08 -3.91 64.69
CA LYS A 2 27.45 -5.34 64.64
C LYS A 2 26.83 -5.98 63.40
N VAL A 3 27.64 -6.63 62.57
CA VAL A 3 27.19 -7.39 61.40
C VAL A 3 27.10 -8.87 61.80
N ASN A 4 26.00 -9.53 61.43
CA ASN A 4 25.77 -10.94 61.76
C ASN A 4 25.92 -11.77 60.48
N ILE A 5 26.86 -12.73 60.47
CA ILE A 5 27.16 -13.56 59.30
C ILE A 5 26.56 -14.95 59.54
N PRO A 6 25.63 -15.44 58.70
CA PRO A 6 25.10 -16.79 58.82
C PRO A 6 26.04 -17.78 58.12
N ASP A 7 26.64 -18.68 58.91
CA ASP A 7 27.46 -19.85 58.53
C ASP A 7 28.82 -19.62 57.85
N ASP A 8 29.75 -20.50 58.22
CA ASP A 8 31.21 -20.40 58.02
C ASP A 8 31.68 -20.87 56.63
N GLU A 9 30.77 -21.39 55.79
CA GLU A 9 31.11 -22.08 54.53
C GLU A 9 31.04 -21.18 53.29
N GLN A 10 30.62 -19.91 53.41
CA GLN A 10 30.60 -18.94 52.32
C GLN A 10 31.57 -17.77 52.58
N ASN A 11 32.42 -17.46 51.60
CA ASN A 11 33.31 -16.30 51.63
C ASN A 11 32.51 -15.00 51.39
N TYR A 12 31.91 -14.44 52.45
CA TYR A 12 31.24 -13.15 52.39
C TYR A 12 32.27 -12.01 52.33
N GLN A 13 32.21 -11.19 51.29
CA GLN A 13 33.18 -10.11 51.10
C GLN A 13 32.68 -8.72 51.57
N PHE A 14 31.36 -8.50 51.68
CA PHE A 14 30.78 -7.18 51.97
C PHE A 14 29.40 -7.26 52.68
N ALA A 15 28.91 -6.14 53.25
CA ALA A 15 27.59 -6.00 53.90
C ALA A 15 26.81 -4.79 53.33
N ASP A 16 25.48 -4.93 53.15
CA ASP A 16 24.61 -3.95 52.49
C ASP A 16 23.70 -3.21 53.49
N VAL A 17 23.35 -1.95 53.19
CA VAL A 17 22.53 -1.07 54.05
C VAL A 17 21.26 -0.65 53.30
N ASN A 18 20.28 -1.55 53.19
CA ASN A 18 19.05 -1.27 52.44
C ASN A 18 17.78 -1.07 53.29
N ASP A 19 17.84 -1.16 54.63
CA ASP A 19 16.61 -1.20 55.45
C ASP A 19 16.41 -0.03 56.43
N GLY A 20 17.33 0.94 56.47
CA GLY A 20 17.24 2.08 57.40
C GLY A 20 17.40 1.72 58.88
N SER A 21 17.81 0.48 59.21
CA SER A 21 18.09 0.05 60.57
C SER A 21 19.51 0.42 61.00
N THR A 22 19.66 1.10 62.14
CA THR A 22 20.98 1.46 62.70
C THR A 22 21.61 0.36 63.55
N ALA A 23 21.00 -0.81 63.64
CA ALA A 23 21.42 -1.88 64.56
C ALA A 23 22.23 -3.01 63.90
N SER A 24 21.92 -3.41 62.66
CA SER A 24 22.54 -4.57 61.98
C SER A 24 22.44 -4.46 60.46
N LEU A 25 23.43 -5.01 59.74
CA LEU A 25 23.47 -5.08 58.27
C LEU A 25 23.41 -6.54 57.79
N LEU A 26 22.81 -6.79 56.63
CA LEU A 26 22.74 -8.09 55.97
C LEU A 26 23.88 -8.23 54.94
N ALA A 27 24.59 -9.36 54.97
CA ALA A 27 25.67 -9.66 54.01
C ALA A 27 25.09 -10.19 52.68
N ALA A 28 25.65 -9.76 51.55
CA ALA A 28 25.23 -10.17 50.21
C ALA A 28 26.45 -10.37 49.27
N PRO A 29 26.34 -11.24 48.25
CA PRO A 29 27.50 -11.70 47.47
C PRO A 29 28.10 -10.71 46.44
N LEU A 30 27.63 -9.45 46.30
CA LEU A 30 28.14 -8.52 45.26
C LEU A 30 28.33 -7.06 45.75
N GLY A 31 29.57 -6.51 45.64
CA GLY A 31 29.84 -5.06 45.59
C GLY A 31 31.15 -4.48 46.21
N ALA A 32 31.84 -3.54 45.55
CA ALA A 32 33.09 -2.82 45.95
C ALA A 32 32.97 -1.54 46.84
N ALA A 33 33.84 -1.34 47.83
CA ALA A 33 33.55 -0.46 48.99
C ALA A 33 34.66 0.51 49.45
N PHE A 34 34.38 1.37 50.45
CA PHE A 34 35.33 2.28 51.13
C PHE A 34 35.49 1.97 52.63
N ILE A 35 36.65 2.32 53.20
CA ILE A 35 37.05 2.04 54.59
C ILE A 35 36.72 3.24 55.49
N LEU A 36 35.92 3.03 56.54
CA LEU A 36 35.71 4.04 57.60
C LEU A 36 36.56 3.71 58.84
N TRP A 37 37.23 4.72 59.37
CA TRP A 37 38.04 4.66 60.60
C TRP A 37 37.30 5.28 61.79
N LYS A 38 37.47 4.68 62.98
CA LYS A 38 37.28 5.35 64.26
C LYS A 38 38.37 4.88 65.22
N GLU A 39 38.99 5.81 65.93
CA GLU A 39 39.93 5.52 67.02
C GLU A 39 39.14 5.11 68.28
N ASP A 40 39.62 4.07 68.95
CA ASP A 40 39.00 3.50 70.14
C ASP A 40 39.79 3.91 71.39
N ASP A 41 39.12 4.55 72.34
CA ASP A 41 39.77 5.15 73.51
C ASP A 41 40.12 4.09 74.59
N GLU A 42 39.65 2.85 74.44
CA GLU A 42 39.94 1.76 75.39
C GLU A 42 40.23 0.42 74.71
N ALA A 43 41.50 0.24 74.35
CA ALA A 43 42.25 -1.01 74.46
C ALA A 43 41.57 -2.34 74.03
N THR A 44 41.06 -2.44 72.80
CA THR A 44 41.00 -3.73 72.07
C THR A 44 40.94 -3.52 70.56
N GLY A 45 42.10 -3.58 69.88
CA GLY A 45 42.27 -3.93 68.46
C GLY A 45 41.47 -3.14 67.41
N GLU A 46 42.18 -2.57 66.43
CA GLU A 46 41.58 -1.93 65.24
C GLU A 46 40.47 -2.80 64.62
N MET A 47 39.26 -2.25 64.49
CA MET A 47 38.16 -2.88 63.75
C MET A 47 37.81 -2.07 62.51
N TRP A 48 37.97 -2.72 61.35
CA TRP A 48 37.71 -2.16 60.04
C TRP A 48 36.26 -2.47 59.64
N ALA A 49 35.52 -1.48 59.13
CA ALA A 49 34.24 -1.70 58.47
C ALA A 49 34.26 -1.04 57.09
N VAL A 50 33.83 -1.81 56.10
CA VAL A 50 33.90 -1.47 54.69
C VAL A 50 32.45 -1.22 54.22
N VAL A 51 32.12 0.03 53.89
CA VAL A 51 30.74 0.49 53.57
C VAL A 51 30.69 1.05 52.14
N ARG A 52 29.61 0.76 51.42
CA ARG A 52 29.40 1.15 50.00
C ARG A 52 28.48 2.37 49.84
N ILE A 53 28.82 3.29 48.94
CA ILE A 53 27.93 4.37 48.46
C ILE A 53 28.11 4.51 46.94
N GLY A 54 27.06 4.29 46.14
CA GLY A 54 27.03 4.53 44.68
C GLY A 54 26.71 3.31 43.80
N LEU A 55 26.29 3.56 42.55
CA LEU A 55 26.04 2.53 41.52
C LEU A 55 27.37 1.85 41.12
N PRO A 56 27.44 0.50 41.11
CA PRO A 56 28.66 -0.22 40.76
C PRO A 56 29.13 0.09 39.32
N PRO A 57 30.45 0.07 39.04
CA PRO A 57 30.91 -0.05 37.67
C PRO A 57 30.33 -1.34 37.08
N ILE A 58 29.64 -1.22 35.95
CA ILE A 58 29.07 -2.35 35.22
C ILE A 58 30.25 -3.28 34.89
N ARG A 59 30.23 -4.51 35.42
CA ARG A 59 31.24 -5.50 35.01
C ARG A 59 30.98 -5.84 33.54
N PRO A 60 31.99 -5.73 32.67
CA PRO A 60 31.79 -6.10 31.29
C PRO A 60 31.65 -7.63 31.16
N PHE A 61 30.92 -8.05 30.15
CA PHE A 61 30.89 -9.43 29.67
C PHE A 61 31.85 -9.57 28.50
N ALA A 62 32.45 -10.75 28.34
CA ALA A 62 33.27 -11.08 27.18
C ALA A 62 32.42 -11.87 26.18
N LEU A 63 32.55 -11.50 24.91
CA LEU A 63 31.96 -12.14 23.75
C LEU A 63 33.10 -12.76 22.97
N ASP A 64 33.28 -14.07 23.08
CA ASP A 64 34.28 -14.80 22.30
C ASP A 64 33.66 -15.31 21.01
N PRO A 65 34.25 -15.01 19.83
CA PRO A 65 33.67 -15.41 18.57
C PRO A 65 33.67 -16.94 18.45
N CYS A 66 32.59 -17.46 17.90
CA CYS A 66 32.41 -18.89 17.65
C CYS A 66 33.44 -19.46 16.66
N ASP A 67 34.02 -18.61 15.79
CA ASP A 67 35.24 -18.92 15.04
C ASP A 67 36.37 -17.96 15.41
N SER A 68 37.55 -18.50 15.65
CA SER A 68 38.78 -17.71 15.76
C SER A 68 39.10 -16.90 14.50
N ALA A 69 38.55 -17.27 13.34
CA ALA A 69 38.68 -16.51 12.10
C ALA A 69 37.79 -15.26 12.05
N ASP A 70 36.73 -15.19 12.87
CA ASP A 70 35.69 -14.15 12.81
C ASP A 70 36.05 -12.91 13.65
N GLY A 71 37.15 -12.95 14.42
CA GLY A 71 37.71 -11.78 15.10
C GLY A 71 38.30 -12.05 16.48
N ASP A 72 38.50 -10.96 17.23
CA ASP A 72 38.96 -10.99 18.63
C ASP A 72 37.78 -10.92 19.60
N THR A 73 37.99 -11.36 20.84
CA THR A 73 37.02 -11.23 21.94
C THR A 73 36.60 -9.77 22.14
N ARG A 74 35.28 -9.51 22.18
CA ARG A 74 34.73 -8.19 22.48
C ARG A 74 34.31 -8.10 23.95
N TYR A 75 34.48 -6.93 24.56
CA TYR A 75 34.04 -6.67 25.93
C TYR A 75 32.88 -5.70 25.92
N VAL A 76 31.75 -6.07 26.54
CA VAL A 76 30.50 -5.32 26.44
C VAL A 76 29.91 -4.95 27.79
N THR A 77 29.24 -3.81 27.86
CA THR A 77 28.57 -3.33 29.09
C THR A 77 27.11 -3.78 29.21
N ASN A 78 26.57 -4.51 28.24
CA ASN A 78 25.21 -5.06 28.31
C ASN A 78 25.10 -6.03 29.51
N ASP A 79 23.95 -6.07 30.20
CA ASP A 79 23.70 -7.10 31.21
C ASP A 79 23.33 -8.42 30.54
N LEU A 80 24.34 -9.30 30.39
CA LEU A 80 24.20 -10.62 29.79
C LEU A 80 24.15 -11.75 30.83
N SER A 81 23.85 -11.43 32.09
CA SER A 81 23.86 -12.40 33.20
C SER A 81 22.93 -13.60 32.97
N LYS A 82 21.83 -13.43 32.23
CA LYS A 82 20.90 -14.50 31.85
C LYS A 82 21.29 -15.26 30.57
N LYS A 83 22.40 -14.89 29.93
CA LYS A 83 22.84 -15.38 28.60
C LYS A 83 24.20 -16.08 28.63
N LEU A 84 24.73 -16.42 29.82
CA LEU A 84 26.06 -17.01 30.01
C LEU A 84 26.27 -18.40 29.37
N ASP A 85 25.21 -19.04 28.90
CA ASP A 85 25.24 -20.33 28.19
C ASP A 85 24.56 -20.22 26.82
N LYS A 86 24.46 -19.02 26.26
CA LYS A 86 23.86 -18.73 24.96
C LYS A 86 24.91 -18.18 24.00
N VAL A 87 24.59 -18.27 22.71
CA VAL A 87 25.34 -17.62 21.64
C VAL A 87 24.54 -16.42 21.15
N LEU A 88 25.21 -15.29 20.92
CA LEU A 88 24.59 -14.05 20.48
C LEU A 88 25.08 -13.71 19.07
N LEU A 89 24.17 -13.33 18.18
CA LEU A 89 24.51 -12.74 16.90
C LEU A 89 24.65 -11.23 17.05
N VAL A 90 25.83 -10.72 16.73
CA VAL A 90 26.21 -9.31 16.88
C VAL A 90 27.05 -8.90 15.68
N ASP A 91 26.61 -7.89 14.94
CA ASP A 91 27.25 -7.44 13.69
C ASP A 91 27.54 -8.63 12.73
N ASP A 92 26.55 -9.52 12.57
CA ASP A 92 26.62 -10.71 11.71
C ASP A 92 27.70 -11.74 12.11
N ILE A 93 28.18 -11.67 13.36
CA ILE A 93 29.15 -12.63 13.92
C ILE A 93 28.55 -13.27 15.18
N CYS A 94 28.72 -14.57 15.31
CA CYS A 94 28.27 -15.37 16.45
C CYS A 94 29.28 -15.33 17.60
N TYR A 95 28.84 -14.98 18.80
CA TYR A 95 29.69 -14.93 20.00
C TYR A 95 29.12 -15.76 21.15
N THR A 96 29.99 -16.49 21.83
CA THR A 96 29.70 -17.09 23.14
C THR A 96 29.87 -16.05 24.25
N VAL A 97 28.95 -16.05 25.22
CA VAL A 97 28.99 -15.11 26.35
C VAL A 97 29.73 -15.73 27.52
N ARG A 98 30.70 -15.02 28.11
CA ARG A 98 31.29 -15.40 29.38
C ARG A 98 31.59 -14.20 30.29
N VAL A 99 31.87 -14.51 31.55
CA VAL A 99 32.43 -13.52 32.50
C VAL A 99 33.96 -13.46 32.30
N PRO A 100 34.54 -12.28 32.01
CA PRO A 100 35.98 -12.14 31.82
C PRO A 100 36.76 -12.38 33.11
N GLY A 101 37.97 -12.95 32.98
CA GLY A 101 38.91 -13.13 34.08
C GLY A 101 39.38 -11.82 34.70
N ALA A 102 39.82 -11.85 35.97
CA ALA A 102 40.25 -10.64 36.69
C ALA A 102 41.50 -9.97 36.07
N ASP A 103 42.30 -10.73 35.33
CA ASP A 103 43.47 -10.30 34.58
C ASP A 103 43.15 -9.69 33.22
N GLU A 104 42.00 -10.03 32.63
CA GLU A 104 41.50 -9.49 31.35
C GLU A 104 40.91 -8.08 31.51
N ILE A 105 40.45 -7.71 32.71
CA ILE A 105 39.73 -6.44 32.97
C ILE A 105 40.69 -5.23 33.06
N LYS A 106 42.00 -5.42 32.89
CA LYS A 106 42.97 -4.31 32.96
C LYS A 106 43.01 -3.54 31.63
N CYS A 107 42.54 -2.28 31.69
CA CYS A 107 42.60 -1.32 30.58
C CYS A 107 41.71 -1.66 29.37
N ILE A 108 40.53 -2.22 29.62
CA ILE A 108 39.50 -2.43 28.58
C ILE A 108 38.53 -1.25 28.51
N GLU A 109 38.16 -0.85 27.29
CA GLU A 109 37.08 0.09 27.02
C GLU A 109 35.86 -0.71 26.50
N PRO A 110 34.93 -1.13 27.38
CA PRO A 110 33.80 -1.95 26.97
C PRO A 110 32.76 -1.11 26.22
N VAL A 111 32.11 -1.71 25.23
CA VAL A 111 31.15 -1.04 24.34
C VAL A 111 29.74 -1.58 24.59
N CYS A 112 28.70 -0.77 24.41
CA CYS A 112 27.33 -1.27 24.40
C CYS A 112 27.01 -1.74 22.98
N ILE A 113 26.54 -2.98 22.84
CA ILE A 113 26.19 -3.59 21.55
C ILE A 113 24.68 -3.78 21.41
N GLU A 114 24.23 -3.90 20.17
CA GLU A 114 22.89 -4.39 19.85
C GLU A 114 22.96 -5.90 19.61
N ILE A 115 22.06 -6.65 20.25
CA ILE A 115 21.96 -8.09 20.07
C ILE A 115 20.92 -8.30 18.97
N GLN A 116 21.33 -8.87 17.84
CA GLN A 116 20.43 -9.18 16.74
C GLN A 116 19.57 -10.39 17.11
N GLU A 117 20.19 -11.46 17.63
CA GLU A 117 19.51 -12.72 17.90
C GLU A 117 20.25 -13.60 18.91
N GLU A 118 19.58 -14.63 19.42
CA GLU A 118 20.10 -15.55 20.44
C GLU A 118 19.94 -17.02 20.03
N TYR A 119 21.01 -17.80 20.20
CA TYR A 119 21.08 -19.20 19.82
C TYR A 119 21.53 -20.07 20.99
N ASP A 120 21.22 -21.37 20.92
CA ASP A 120 21.64 -22.34 21.93
C ASP A 120 23.13 -22.70 21.83
N ASP A 121 23.72 -22.65 20.63
CA ASP A 121 25.11 -22.98 20.41
C ASP A 121 25.68 -22.32 19.13
N CYS A 122 27.00 -22.46 18.97
CA CYS A 122 27.74 -21.88 17.85
C CYS A 122 27.45 -22.55 16.51
N GLU A 123 27.07 -23.84 16.51
CA GLU A 123 26.76 -24.55 15.27
C GLU A 123 25.45 -24.04 14.68
N ARG A 124 24.47 -23.75 15.54
CA ARG A 124 23.17 -23.20 15.15
C ARG A 124 23.28 -21.75 14.69
N CYS A 125 24.04 -20.93 15.41
CA CYS A 125 24.24 -19.53 15.03
C CYS A 125 25.01 -19.39 13.70
N ARG A 126 25.99 -20.27 13.44
CA ARG A 126 26.77 -20.27 12.19
C ARG A 126 26.16 -21.14 11.09
N GLY A 127 25.08 -21.85 11.42
CA GLY A 127 24.37 -22.72 10.51
C GLY A 127 23.54 -21.90 9.52
N CYS A 128 23.39 -22.43 8.33
CA CYS A 128 22.31 -22.05 7.43
C CYS A 128 21.31 -23.19 7.39
N TRP A 129 20.18 -22.94 6.76
CA TRP A 129 19.15 -23.93 6.56
C TRP A 129 19.25 -24.49 5.15
N LEU A 130 19.26 -25.82 5.04
CA LEU A 130 19.09 -26.55 3.79
C LEU A 130 17.60 -26.85 3.64
N LEU A 131 17.05 -26.32 2.56
CA LEU A 131 15.71 -26.54 2.09
C LEU A 131 15.77 -27.60 1.00
N THR A 132 15.39 -28.83 1.36
CA THR A 132 15.32 -29.95 0.42
C THR A 132 13.92 -29.98 -0.19
N PRO A 133 13.76 -29.84 -1.51
CA PRO A 133 12.42 -29.77 -2.11
C PRO A 133 11.65 -31.07 -1.89
N CYS A 134 10.35 -30.93 -1.64
CA CYS A 134 9.44 -32.06 -1.49
C CYS A 134 9.21 -32.81 -2.81
N ILE A 135 9.36 -32.13 -3.95
CA ILE A 135 9.20 -32.71 -5.29
C ILE A 135 10.57 -33.00 -5.90
N GLU A 136 10.79 -34.25 -6.33
CA GLU A 136 12.02 -34.63 -7.02
C GLU A 136 12.21 -33.84 -8.32
N GLY A 137 13.36 -33.17 -8.47
CA GLY A 137 13.74 -32.42 -9.67
C GLY A 137 13.92 -30.92 -9.43
N ASP A 138 13.35 -30.39 -8.35
CA ASP A 138 13.62 -29.02 -7.91
C ASP A 138 15.01 -28.90 -7.26
N PRO A 139 15.63 -27.70 -7.30
CA PRO A 139 16.93 -27.47 -6.68
C PRO A 139 16.80 -27.32 -5.17
N GLU A 140 17.79 -27.83 -4.43
CA GLU A 140 17.98 -27.51 -3.01
C GLU A 140 18.32 -26.02 -2.85
N ILE A 141 17.79 -25.40 -1.80
CA ILE A 141 18.11 -24.02 -1.44
C ILE A 141 18.89 -24.02 -0.12
N LYS A 142 19.95 -23.22 -0.06
CA LYS A 142 20.57 -22.86 1.22
C LYS A 142 20.10 -21.47 1.58
N THR A 143 19.63 -21.28 2.80
CA THR A 143 19.17 -19.97 3.26
C THR A 143 19.76 -19.57 4.60
N ASN A 144 20.01 -18.27 4.73
CA ASN A 144 20.42 -17.62 5.98
C ASN A 144 19.23 -17.02 6.75
N THR A 145 17.99 -17.13 6.22
CA THR A 145 16.78 -16.85 6.99
C THR A 145 16.72 -17.84 8.16
N ASP A 146 16.53 -17.36 9.40
CA ASP A 146 16.38 -18.27 10.53
C ASP A 146 15.09 -19.08 10.42
N LEU A 147 15.23 -20.41 10.33
CA LEU A 147 14.13 -21.36 10.27
C LEU A 147 14.17 -22.35 11.45
N ALA A 148 14.80 -21.97 12.57
CA ALA A 148 14.93 -22.83 13.74
C ALA A 148 13.61 -23.39 14.27
N SER A 149 12.53 -22.62 14.18
CA SER A 149 11.19 -23.07 14.58
C SER A 149 10.59 -24.14 13.66
N TYR A 150 11.13 -24.31 12.46
CA TYR A 150 10.63 -25.21 11.42
C TYR A 150 11.54 -26.42 11.19
N GLU A 151 12.60 -26.59 11.96
CA GLU A 151 13.58 -27.67 11.82
C GLU A 151 12.90 -29.06 11.85
N GLY A 152 13.10 -29.85 10.80
CA GLY A 152 12.50 -31.16 10.62
C GLY A 152 11.06 -31.15 10.08
N GLY A 153 10.44 -29.97 9.93
CA GLY A 153 9.16 -29.77 9.25
C GLY A 153 9.32 -29.34 7.79
N VAL A 154 8.23 -28.88 7.20
CA VAL A 154 8.17 -28.38 5.82
C VAL A 154 7.69 -26.94 5.79
N VAL A 155 8.27 -26.14 4.90
CA VAL A 155 7.85 -24.75 4.64
C VAL A 155 7.49 -24.57 3.17
N LYS A 156 6.44 -23.79 2.90
CA LYS A 156 6.10 -23.28 1.57
C LYS A 156 6.68 -21.88 1.43
N LEU A 157 7.46 -21.65 0.39
CA LEU A 157 8.03 -20.34 0.09
C LEU A 157 7.13 -19.54 -0.87
N ASP A 158 7.49 -18.27 -1.09
CA ASP A 158 6.82 -17.34 -2.00
C ASP A 158 6.92 -17.72 -3.50
N ASP A 159 7.71 -18.73 -3.84
CA ASP A 159 7.70 -19.38 -5.15
C ASP A 159 6.62 -20.47 -5.28
N GLY A 160 5.81 -20.66 -4.24
CA GLY A 160 4.75 -21.65 -4.14
C GLY A 160 5.26 -23.08 -3.89
N LYS A 161 6.57 -23.28 -3.70
CA LYS A 161 7.17 -24.61 -3.55
C LYS A 161 7.45 -24.95 -2.10
N CYS A 162 7.49 -26.26 -1.87
CA CYS A 162 7.59 -26.88 -0.56
C CYS A 162 8.96 -27.48 -0.30
N TYR A 163 9.52 -27.21 0.87
CA TYR A 163 10.85 -27.66 1.24
C TYR A 163 10.91 -28.20 2.67
N VAL A 164 11.56 -29.35 2.84
CA VAL A 164 11.96 -29.87 4.15
C VAL A 164 13.08 -29.01 4.70
N VAL A 165 12.91 -28.53 5.92
CA VAL A 165 13.88 -27.69 6.62
C VAL A 165 14.85 -28.57 7.40
N SER A 166 16.15 -28.41 7.13
CA SER A 166 17.21 -29.10 7.86
C SER A 166 18.41 -28.18 8.08
N LEU A 167 19.21 -28.43 9.12
CA LEU A 167 20.42 -27.66 9.36
C LEU A 167 21.51 -28.02 8.34
N ALA A 168 22.17 -27.00 7.80
CA ALA A 168 23.22 -27.13 6.80
C ALA A 168 24.56 -26.56 7.29
N GLN A 169 25.64 -27.10 6.74
CA GLN A 169 26.99 -26.56 6.90
C GLN A 169 27.46 -25.93 5.58
N ASN A 170 28.36 -24.94 5.68
CA ASN A 170 28.95 -24.20 4.55
C ASN A 170 27.92 -23.43 3.70
N CYS A 171 27.68 -22.19 4.13
CA CYS A 171 26.60 -21.30 3.68
C CYS A 171 27.07 -20.23 2.68
N LEU A 172 28.18 -20.48 1.98
CA LEU A 172 28.80 -19.50 1.10
C LEU A 172 27.88 -19.02 -0.04
N ASP A 173 26.87 -19.83 -0.39
CA ASP A 173 25.88 -19.54 -1.44
C ASP A 173 24.45 -19.41 -0.87
N ALA A 174 24.30 -19.09 0.43
CA ALA A 174 22.98 -18.96 1.04
C ALA A 174 22.24 -17.71 0.55
N VAL A 175 20.94 -17.86 0.26
CA VAL A 175 20.05 -16.77 -0.17
C VAL A 175 18.90 -16.59 0.82
N PRO A 176 18.43 -15.35 1.08
CA PRO A 176 17.26 -15.17 1.92
C PRO A 176 16.01 -15.75 1.25
N VAL A 177 15.09 -16.27 2.05
CA VAL A 177 13.78 -16.78 1.63
C VAL A 177 12.66 -16.20 2.48
N THR A 178 11.44 -16.20 1.94
CA THR A 178 10.21 -15.83 2.64
C THR A 178 9.37 -17.09 2.85
N VAL A 179 8.96 -17.39 4.08
CA VAL A 179 8.03 -18.48 4.39
C VAL A 179 6.61 -17.95 4.33
N GLU A 180 5.78 -18.55 3.48
CA GLU A 180 4.34 -18.27 3.43
C GLU A 180 3.57 -19.15 4.43
N GLU A 181 3.85 -20.45 4.42
CA GLU A 181 3.15 -21.44 5.23
C GLU A 181 4.10 -22.55 5.71
N SER A 182 3.68 -23.34 6.71
CA SER A 182 4.44 -24.45 7.27
C SER A 182 3.58 -25.69 7.50
N PHE A 183 4.15 -26.87 7.26
CA PHE A 183 3.47 -28.17 7.28
C PHE A 183 4.29 -29.19 8.07
N ASP A 184 3.62 -30.24 8.56
CA ASP A 184 4.27 -31.33 9.31
C ASP A 184 5.12 -32.24 8.40
N ASP A 185 4.76 -32.37 7.11
CA ASP A 185 5.45 -33.23 6.15
C ASP A 185 5.25 -32.78 4.69
N CYS A 186 6.01 -33.41 3.78
CA CYS A 186 5.96 -33.13 2.36
C CYS A 186 4.72 -33.66 1.65
N THR A 187 3.95 -34.55 2.29
CA THR A 187 2.71 -35.04 1.69
C THR A 187 1.65 -33.96 1.72
N ARG A 188 1.59 -33.14 2.77
CA ARG A 188 0.59 -32.06 2.92
C ARG A 188 0.91 -30.79 2.15
N CYS A 189 2.17 -30.58 1.82
CA CYS A 189 2.61 -29.39 1.12
C CYS A 189 2.55 -29.63 -0.39
N GLY A 190 1.64 -28.94 -1.08
CA GLY A 190 1.53 -28.99 -2.54
C GLY A 190 0.32 -29.75 -3.08
N TYR A 191 -0.72 -29.97 -2.27
CA TYR A 191 -2.01 -30.32 -2.84
C TYR A 191 -2.65 -29.11 -3.49
N CYS A 192 -3.18 -29.29 -4.69
CA CYS A 192 -4.20 -28.44 -5.23
C CYS A 192 -5.50 -29.21 -5.34
N TYR A 193 -6.59 -28.49 -5.16
CA TYR A 193 -7.93 -28.99 -5.27
C TYR A 193 -8.51 -28.54 -6.59
N HIS A 194 -8.96 -29.51 -7.38
CA HIS A 194 -9.78 -29.26 -8.54
C HIS A 194 -11.20 -29.05 -8.08
N LEU A 195 -11.73 -27.89 -8.41
CA LEU A 195 -13.07 -27.49 -8.10
C LEU A 195 -13.90 -27.44 -9.37
N GLU A 196 -15.11 -28.01 -9.32
CA GLU A 196 -16.13 -27.86 -10.36
C GLU A 196 -17.27 -27.04 -9.79
N ASN A 197 -17.71 -26.01 -10.51
CA ASN A 197 -18.85 -25.22 -10.08
C ASN A 197 -20.07 -26.15 -9.95
N CYS A 198 -20.74 -26.09 -8.80
CA CYS A 198 -21.89 -26.91 -8.47
C CYS A 198 -23.00 -26.91 -9.54
N PHE A 199 -23.06 -25.85 -10.35
CA PHE A 199 -24.16 -25.61 -11.29
C PHE A 199 -23.69 -25.31 -12.71
N ASP A 200 -22.38 -25.36 -12.96
CA ASP A 200 -21.78 -25.10 -14.27
C ASP A 200 -20.51 -25.94 -14.40
N GLU A 201 -20.64 -27.19 -14.87
CA GLU A 201 -19.52 -28.15 -14.97
C GLU A 201 -18.34 -27.65 -15.84
N TYR A 202 -18.55 -26.59 -16.64
CA TYR A 202 -17.51 -25.97 -17.46
C TYR A 202 -16.73 -24.87 -16.72
N ASP A 203 -17.26 -24.37 -15.61
CA ASP A 203 -16.57 -23.43 -14.72
C ASP A 203 -15.79 -24.23 -13.68
N THR A 204 -14.50 -24.41 -13.94
CA THR A 204 -13.58 -25.16 -13.08
C THR A 204 -12.46 -24.28 -12.57
N ARG A 205 -11.97 -24.60 -11.38
CA ARG A 205 -10.85 -23.91 -10.73
C ARG A 205 -9.87 -24.90 -10.16
N VAL A 206 -8.64 -24.46 -9.97
CA VAL A 206 -7.60 -25.23 -9.29
C VAL A 206 -7.03 -24.34 -8.18
N ILE A 207 -7.24 -24.72 -6.92
CA ILE A 207 -6.86 -23.89 -5.77
C ILE A 207 -5.87 -24.60 -4.85
N ASP A 208 -4.99 -23.87 -4.16
CA ASP A 208 -4.01 -24.42 -3.20
C ASP A 208 -4.30 -24.05 -1.74
N ASN A 209 -5.52 -23.60 -1.45
CA ASN A 209 -5.96 -23.35 -0.09
C ASN A 209 -5.87 -24.61 0.79
N ASP A 210 -5.56 -24.42 2.07
CA ASP A 210 -5.61 -25.47 3.10
C ASP A 210 -7.06 -25.88 3.44
N LEU A 211 -7.67 -26.68 2.56
CA LEU A 211 -9.01 -27.22 2.77
C LEU A 211 -9.03 -28.28 3.89
N GLU A 212 -7.91 -28.97 4.17
CA GLU A 212 -7.84 -29.96 5.25
C GLU A 212 -8.13 -29.33 6.61
N SER A 213 -7.47 -28.20 6.91
CA SER A 213 -7.71 -27.46 8.14
C SER A 213 -9.11 -26.84 8.18
N LEU A 214 -9.64 -26.40 7.03
CA LEU A 214 -10.97 -25.80 6.96
C LEU A 214 -12.09 -26.83 7.20
N PHE A 215 -11.97 -28.04 6.65
CA PHE A 215 -12.97 -29.10 6.79
C PHE A 215 -12.71 -30.04 7.97
N GLU A 216 -11.53 -29.98 8.58
CA GLU A 216 -11.03 -30.97 9.55
C GLU A 216 -11.06 -32.40 8.96
N GLN A 217 -10.69 -32.55 7.69
CA GLN A 217 -10.77 -33.79 6.91
C GLN A 217 -9.53 -33.99 6.04
N THR A 218 -9.23 -35.24 5.65
CA THR A 218 -8.14 -35.49 4.67
C THR A 218 -8.57 -35.12 3.25
N PRO A 219 -7.64 -34.88 2.30
CA PRO A 219 -8.00 -34.57 0.91
C PRO A 219 -8.87 -35.65 0.26
N GLU A 220 -8.61 -36.93 0.59
CA GLU A 220 -9.43 -38.06 0.14
C GLU A 220 -10.86 -37.96 0.67
N GLU A 221 -11.03 -37.61 1.96
CA GLU A 221 -12.35 -37.47 2.58
C GLU A 221 -13.11 -36.27 2.03
N ILE A 222 -12.43 -35.14 1.81
CA ILE A 222 -13.01 -33.92 1.23
C ILE A 222 -13.61 -34.21 -0.16
N VAL A 223 -12.83 -34.89 -1.02
CA VAL A 223 -13.29 -35.29 -2.36
C VAL A 223 -14.37 -36.36 -2.30
N ALA A 224 -14.20 -37.39 -1.46
CA ALA A 224 -15.17 -38.49 -1.35
C ALA A 224 -16.53 -38.03 -0.82
N ASP A 225 -16.53 -37.07 0.10
CA ASP A 225 -17.75 -36.47 0.66
C ASP A 225 -18.38 -35.43 -0.29
N GLY A 226 -17.67 -35.03 -1.35
CA GLY A 226 -18.14 -33.98 -2.28
C GLY A 226 -18.32 -32.65 -1.58
N ARG A 227 -17.36 -32.27 -0.73
CA ARG A 227 -17.39 -30.99 0.00
C ARG A 227 -17.43 -29.82 -0.96
N VAL A 228 -18.06 -28.75 -0.51
CA VAL A 228 -18.28 -27.54 -1.32
C VAL A 228 -17.72 -26.33 -0.62
N VAL A 229 -17.04 -25.48 -1.38
CA VAL A 229 -16.53 -24.17 -0.94
C VAL A 229 -17.25 -23.06 -1.69
N GLU A 230 -17.45 -21.92 -1.03
CA GLU A 230 -17.94 -20.69 -1.65
C GLU A 230 -16.78 -19.75 -1.92
N ILE A 231 -16.66 -19.28 -3.16
CA ILE A 231 -15.62 -18.37 -3.64
C ILE A 231 -16.32 -17.28 -4.45
N GLY A 232 -16.32 -16.04 -3.96
CA GLY A 232 -16.91 -14.90 -4.65
C GLY A 232 -18.42 -15.07 -4.89
N GLY A 233 -19.13 -15.65 -3.93
CA GLY A 233 -20.56 -15.94 -4.04
C GLY A 233 -20.94 -17.11 -4.95
N GLN A 234 -19.95 -17.82 -5.51
CA GLN A 234 -20.16 -19.02 -6.31
C GLN A 234 -19.70 -20.26 -5.55
N CYS A 235 -20.41 -21.37 -5.73
CA CYS A 235 -20.11 -22.60 -5.02
C CYS A 235 -19.48 -23.64 -5.92
N TYR A 236 -18.41 -24.23 -5.42
CA TYR A 236 -17.64 -25.21 -6.13
C TYR A 236 -17.49 -26.48 -5.29
N THR A 237 -17.74 -27.62 -5.92
CA THR A 237 -17.47 -28.94 -5.34
C THR A 237 -16.00 -29.26 -5.51
N VAL A 238 -15.38 -29.77 -4.45
CA VAL A 238 -14.05 -30.34 -4.51
C VAL A 238 -14.14 -31.72 -5.16
N VAL A 239 -13.73 -31.83 -6.42
CA VAL A 239 -13.92 -33.05 -7.22
C VAL A 239 -12.67 -33.92 -7.35
N ALA A 240 -11.50 -33.32 -7.18
CA ALA A 240 -10.23 -34.04 -7.15
C ALA A 240 -9.19 -33.23 -6.38
N TYR A 241 -8.09 -33.89 -6.04
CA TYR A 241 -6.87 -33.25 -5.58
C TYR A 241 -5.67 -33.86 -6.32
N ASP A 242 -4.64 -33.05 -6.58
CA ASP A 242 -3.41 -33.48 -7.23
C ASP A 242 -2.21 -32.91 -6.46
N THR A 243 -1.05 -33.54 -6.62
CA THR A 243 0.27 -33.07 -6.14
C THR A 243 1.02 -32.27 -7.21
N THR A 244 0.50 -32.24 -8.44
CA THR A 244 1.06 -31.51 -9.57
C THR A 244 0.07 -30.45 -10.03
N CYS A 245 0.39 -29.19 -9.77
CA CYS A 245 -0.57 -28.09 -9.83
C CYS A 245 -0.15 -27.02 -10.83
N PRO A 246 -0.27 -27.29 -12.15
CA PRO A 246 -0.13 -26.23 -13.13
C PRO A 246 -1.28 -25.23 -12.96
N ASP A 247 -0.95 -23.93 -12.91
CA ASP A 247 -1.91 -22.83 -12.91
C ASP A 247 -2.86 -22.78 -11.69
N VAL A 248 -2.30 -22.98 -10.50
CA VAL A 248 -3.06 -22.90 -9.23
C VAL A 248 -3.26 -21.46 -8.76
N GLU A 249 -4.42 -21.17 -8.17
CA GLU A 249 -4.73 -19.88 -7.55
C GLU A 249 -5.01 -20.04 -6.04
N THR A 250 -4.50 -19.12 -5.22
CA THR A 250 -4.96 -18.99 -3.82
C THR A 250 -6.14 -18.03 -3.77
N VAL A 251 -7.28 -18.47 -3.26
CA VAL A 251 -8.52 -17.67 -3.22
C VAL A 251 -9.00 -17.43 -1.80
N ALA A 252 -9.82 -16.39 -1.59
CA ALA A 252 -10.54 -16.24 -0.34
C ALA A 252 -11.75 -17.19 -0.33
N ILE A 253 -11.82 -18.07 0.66
CA ILE A 253 -12.97 -18.98 0.85
C ILE A 253 -13.96 -18.28 1.77
N ASP A 254 -15.15 -18.00 1.25
CA ASP A 254 -16.21 -17.29 1.96
C ASP A 254 -16.90 -18.21 2.98
N ARG A 255 -17.25 -19.44 2.56
CA ARG A 255 -17.95 -20.45 3.36
C ARG A 255 -17.65 -21.87 2.88
N ILE A 256 -17.97 -22.84 3.73
CA ILE A 256 -17.91 -24.26 3.44
C ILE A 256 -19.28 -24.92 3.63
N PHE A 257 -19.58 -25.94 2.82
CA PHE A 257 -20.85 -26.67 2.83
C PHE A 257 -20.61 -28.18 2.69
N ALA A 258 -21.58 -28.98 3.16
CA ALA A 258 -21.50 -30.43 3.02
C ALA A 258 -21.86 -30.92 1.62
N SER A 259 -22.61 -30.13 0.84
CA SER A 259 -22.99 -30.46 -0.54
C SER A 259 -23.47 -29.22 -1.31
N CYS A 260 -23.58 -29.33 -2.64
CA CYS A 260 -24.10 -28.25 -3.48
C CYS A 260 -25.54 -27.84 -3.14
N GLY A 261 -26.34 -28.72 -2.53
CA GLY A 261 -27.71 -28.39 -2.14
C GLY A 261 -27.78 -27.37 -1.01
N GLU A 262 -26.75 -27.31 -0.17
CA GLU A 262 -26.63 -26.36 0.94
C GLU A 262 -26.05 -25.02 0.49
N CYS A 263 -25.39 -24.99 -0.67
CA CYS A 263 -25.14 -23.75 -1.36
C CYS A 263 -26.47 -23.21 -1.90
N GLY A 264 -27.11 -22.41 -1.06
CA GLY A 264 -28.43 -21.84 -1.29
C GLY A 264 -28.50 -20.95 -2.54
N CYS A 265 -29.61 -20.26 -2.66
CA CYS A 265 -29.84 -19.23 -3.65
C CYS A 265 -30.42 -18.02 -2.95
N PHE A 266 -30.62 -16.96 -3.73
CA PHE A 266 -31.27 -15.76 -3.26
C PHE A 266 -32.68 -15.71 -3.82
N LYS A 267 -33.63 -15.45 -2.95
CA LYS A 267 -35.02 -15.18 -3.29
C LYS A 267 -35.21 -13.67 -3.33
N LEU A 268 -35.63 -13.19 -4.48
CA LEU A 268 -35.97 -11.80 -4.73
C LEU A 268 -37.49 -11.69 -4.79
N THR A 269 -38.07 -10.96 -3.83
CA THR A 269 -39.52 -10.72 -3.80
C THR A 269 -39.80 -9.28 -4.24
N SER A 270 -40.59 -9.12 -5.29
CA SER A 270 -40.96 -7.81 -5.83
C SER A 270 -41.64 -6.95 -4.75
N CYS A 271 -41.20 -5.69 -4.64
CA CYS A 271 -41.84 -4.66 -3.82
C CYS A 271 -43.25 -4.30 -4.35
N GLU A 272 -43.54 -4.61 -5.61
CA GLU A 272 -44.81 -4.32 -6.27
C GLU A 272 -45.58 -5.59 -6.68
N GLY A 273 -46.90 -5.46 -6.82
CA GLY A 273 -47.81 -6.50 -7.29
C GLY A 273 -48.51 -7.30 -6.19
N ASP A 274 -49.69 -7.84 -6.51
CA ASP A 274 -50.46 -8.74 -5.63
C ASP A 274 -51.00 -9.95 -6.45
N PRO A 275 -50.43 -11.17 -6.30
CA PRO A 275 -49.27 -11.48 -5.44
C PRO A 275 -47.95 -10.90 -5.99
N PRO A 276 -46.95 -10.68 -5.13
CA PRO A 276 -45.64 -10.20 -5.57
C PRO A 276 -44.95 -11.24 -6.47
N THR A 277 -44.22 -10.76 -7.46
CA THR A 277 -43.39 -11.61 -8.32
C THR A 277 -42.18 -12.09 -7.50
N VAL A 278 -41.86 -13.38 -7.59
CA VAL A 278 -40.71 -13.99 -6.90
C VAL A 278 -39.72 -14.51 -7.94
N ILE A 279 -38.46 -14.15 -7.79
CA ILE A 279 -37.34 -14.62 -8.61
C ILE A 279 -36.38 -15.36 -7.70
N TYR A 280 -35.92 -16.53 -8.13
CA TYR A 280 -34.81 -17.21 -7.50
C TYR A 280 -33.57 -17.04 -8.36
N THR A 281 -32.47 -16.65 -7.75
CA THR A 281 -31.21 -16.39 -8.46
C THR A 281 -30.01 -16.86 -7.65
N ARG A 282 -28.91 -17.13 -8.34
CA ARG A 282 -27.59 -17.37 -7.73
C ARG A 282 -26.52 -16.46 -8.28
N ARG A 283 -26.73 -15.90 -9.47
CA ARG A 283 -25.79 -15.04 -10.16
C ARG A 283 -26.46 -13.69 -10.37
N ALA A 284 -25.82 -12.66 -9.81
CA ALA A 284 -26.14 -11.28 -10.12
C ALA A 284 -24.95 -10.64 -10.79
N TYR A 285 -25.22 -9.78 -11.76
CA TYR A 285 -24.23 -8.96 -12.42
C TYR A 285 -24.53 -7.50 -12.11
N GLY A 286 -23.49 -6.73 -11.78
CA GLY A 286 -23.61 -5.28 -11.60
C GLY A 286 -23.68 -4.53 -12.93
N PRO A 287 -23.77 -3.19 -12.92
CA PRO A 287 -23.89 -2.36 -14.12
C PRO A 287 -22.74 -2.53 -15.13
N GLY A 288 -21.55 -2.91 -14.66
CA GLY A 288 -20.38 -3.20 -15.50
C GLY A 288 -20.33 -4.62 -16.09
N GLY A 289 -21.35 -5.45 -15.83
CA GLY A 289 -21.39 -6.87 -16.24
C GLY A 289 -20.51 -7.81 -15.40
N GLY A 290 -19.81 -7.29 -14.40
CA GLY A 290 -19.09 -8.11 -13.41
C GLY A 290 -20.06 -8.80 -12.46
N LEU A 291 -19.70 -10.01 -12.01
CA LEU A 291 -20.42 -10.73 -10.96
C LEU A 291 -20.39 -9.93 -9.64
N ILE A 292 -21.50 -9.91 -8.92
CA ILE A 292 -21.59 -9.32 -7.59
C ILE A 292 -22.05 -10.37 -6.56
N THR A 293 -21.55 -10.24 -5.33
CA THR A 293 -21.90 -11.11 -4.22
C THR A 293 -23.24 -10.69 -3.62
N LEU A 294 -24.33 -11.37 -3.99
CA LEU A 294 -25.69 -11.04 -3.51
C LEU A 294 -25.87 -11.10 -2.00
N ARG A 295 -25.00 -11.85 -1.30
CA ARG A 295 -25.05 -11.94 0.16
C ARG A 295 -24.86 -10.58 0.83
N ASP A 296 -24.03 -9.71 0.24
CA ASP A 296 -23.79 -8.35 0.75
C ASP A 296 -25.06 -7.48 0.72
N TYR A 297 -26.05 -7.92 -0.05
CA TYR A 297 -27.33 -7.24 -0.25
C TYR A 297 -28.51 -7.96 0.42
N VAL A 298 -28.27 -9.02 1.20
CA VAL A 298 -29.35 -9.69 1.95
C VAL A 298 -29.97 -8.70 2.96
N GLY A 299 -31.30 -8.56 2.91
CA GLY A 299 -32.04 -7.57 3.68
C GLY A 299 -32.12 -6.18 3.04
N GLN A 300 -31.44 -5.96 1.91
CA GLN A 300 -31.58 -4.75 1.10
C GLN A 300 -32.59 -4.95 -0.04
N ILE A 301 -32.89 -3.87 -0.74
CA ILE A 301 -33.71 -3.85 -1.96
C ILE A 301 -32.80 -3.64 -3.17
N LEU A 302 -32.93 -4.49 -4.18
CA LEU A 302 -32.21 -4.35 -5.44
C LEU A 302 -33.16 -3.90 -6.55
N ARG A 303 -32.77 -2.87 -7.30
CA ARG A 303 -33.39 -2.56 -8.59
C ARG A 303 -32.72 -3.36 -9.68
N LEU A 304 -33.52 -4.09 -10.45
CA LEU A 304 -33.04 -4.87 -11.57
C LEU A 304 -33.20 -4.10 -12.89
N ALA A 305 -32.59 -4.62 -13.96
CA ALA A 305 -32.67 -4.04 -15.30
C ALA A 305 -34.09 -4.01 -15.89
N ASP A 306 -35.05 -4.73 -15.31
CA ASP A 306 -36.48 -4.65 -15.68
C ASP A 306 -37.18 -3.42 -15.08
N GLY A 307 -36.51 -2.66 -14.22
CA GLY A 307 -37.02 -1.46 -13.56
C GLY A 307 -37.70 -1.70 -12.22
N TYR A 308 -37.96 -2.96 -11.86
CA TYR A 308 -38.61 -3.32 -10.62
C TYR A 308 -37.62 -3.50 -9.48
N CYS A 309 -38.14 -3.37 -8.27
CA CYS A 309 -37.40 -3.42 -7.03
C CYS A 309 -37.74 -4.70 -6.28
N TYR A 310 -36.73 -5.38 -5.73
CA TYR A 310 -36.90 -6.67 -5.09
C TYR A 310 -36.17 -6.73 -3.76
N SER A 311 -36.83 -7.21 -2.71
CA SER A 311 -36.17 -7.54 -1.45
C SER A 311 -35.39 -8.84 -1.58
N VAL A 312 -34.15 -8.85 -1.10
CA VAL A 312 -33.25 -10.01 -1.18
C VAL A 312 -33.26 -10.81 0.12
N GLU A 313 -33.55 -12.10 0.02
CA GLU A 313 -33.51 -13.07 1.11
C GLU A 313 -32.63 -14.26 0.70
N GLU A 314 -31.93 -14.88 1.65
CA GLU A 314 -31.35 -16.22 1.42
C GLU A 314 -32.49 -17.25 1.35
N SER A 315 -32.35 -18.24 0.47
CA SER A 315 -33.34 -19.28 0.24
C SER A 315 -32.67 -20.64 -0.01
N GLU A 316 -33.25 -21.68 0.56
CA GLU A 316 -32.94 -23.08 0.23
C GLU A 316 -33.81 -23.58 -0.94
N GLU A 317 -34.90 -22.87 -1.25
CA GLU A 317 -35.79 -23.17 -2.37
C GLU A 317 -35.23 -22.53 -3.63
N CYS A 318 -34.55 -23.32 -4.46
CA CYS A 318 -33.85 -22.85 -5.66
C CYS A 318 -34.51 -23.33 -6.95
N GLU A 319 -35.84 -23.34 -6.97
CA GLU A 319 -36.59 -23.77 -8.14
C GLU A 319 -36.56 -22.70 -9.23
N THR A 320 -36.11 -23.08 -10.43
CA THR A 320 -36.03 -22.24 -11.64
C THR A 320 -35.20 -20.96 -11.43
N LEU A 321 -33.88 -21.12 -11.48
CA LEU A 321 -32.94 -20.02 -11.33
C LEU A 321 -32.94 -19.09 -12.55
N THR A 322 -32.92 -17.79 -12.30
CA THR A 322 -32.79 -16.74 -13.30
C THR A 322 -31.63 -15.84 -12.93
N ASP A 323 -30.69 -15.65 -13.85
CA ASP A 323 -29.61 -14.67 -13.70
C ASP A 323 -30.19 -13.25 -13.74
N ILE A 324 -29.72 -12.37 -12.86
CA ILE A 324 -30.22 -11.00 -12.72
C ILE A 324 -29.14 -9.96 -13.00
N ASN A 325 -29.55 -8.80 -13.51
CA ASN A 325 -28.68 -7.64 -13.66
C ASN A 325 -29.13 -6.57 -12.68
N VAL A 326 -28.32 -6.31 -11.68
CA VAL A 326 -28.57 -5.34 -10.61
C VAL A 326 -28.08 -3.98 -11.09
N GLN A 327 -28.96 -2.99 -11.01
CA GLN A 327 -28.68 -1.61 -11.38
C GLN A 327 -28.28 -0.76 -10.16
N GLU A 328 -28.95 -0.96 -9.03
CA GLU A 328 -28.80 -0.15 -7.82
C GLU A 328 -29.31 -0.92 -6.59
N ALA A 329 -28.81 -0.55 -5.40
CA ALA A 329 -29.27 -1.08 -4.11
C ALA A 329 -29.86 0.03 -3.22
N TYR A 330 -30.88 -0.31 -2.43
CA TYR A 330 -31.60 0.61 -1.54
C TYR A 330 -31.86 -0.04 -0.19
N GLU A 331 -32.08 0.78 0.84
CA GLU A 331 -32.40 0.29 2.20
C GLU A 331 -33.81 -0.31 2.30
N ASP A 332 -34.80 0.24 1.58
CA ASP A 332 -36.19 -0.21 1.62
C ASP A 332 -36.95 0.01 0.30
N CYS A 333 -38.15 -0.58 0.22
CA CYS A 333 -38.97 -0.53 -1.00
C CYS A 333 -39.51 0.88 -1.28
N GLU A 334 -39.65 1.73 -0.27
CA GLU A 334 -40.15 3.10 -0.43
C GLU A 334 -39.07 4.01 -1.07
N SER A 335 -37.82 3.72 -0.76
CA SER A 335 -36.63 4.40 -1.30
C SER A 335 -36.33 4.01 -2.75
N CYS A 336 -36.85 2.87 -3.21
CA CYS A 336 -36.66 2.40 -4.59
C CYS A 336 -37.54 3.14 -5.60
N THR A 337 -37.32 4.45 -5.71
CA THR A 337 -38.00 5.37 -6.63
C THR A 337 -37.02 5.91 -7.68
N CYS A 338 -37.49 6.68 -8.65
CA CYS A 338 -36.61 7.46 -9.52
C CYS A 338 -36.65 8.93 -9.11
N TRP A 339 -35.61 9.68 -9.48
CA TRP A 339 -35.52 11.11 -9.24
C TRP A 339 -35.57 11.85 -10.57
N LEU A 340 -36.45 12.84 -10.64
CA LEU A 340 -36.53 13.75 -11.78
C LEU A 340 -35.65 14.96 -11.51
N LEU A 341 -34.65 15.15 -12.37
CA LEU A 341 -33.69 16.23 -12.33
C LEU A 341 -34.02 17.22 -13.45
N THR A 342 -33.98 18.51 -13.16
CA THR A 342 -34.16 19.58 -14.14
C THR A 342 -32.85 20.34 -14.31
N ASP A 343 -32.41 20.52 -15.55
CA ASP A 343 -31.16 21.21 -15.88
C ASP A 343 -31.24 22.68 -15.42
N CYS A 344 -30.17 23.15 -14.77
CA CYS A 344 -30.07 24.53 -14.30
C CYS A 344 -30.01 25.55 -15.45
N GLU A 345 -29.55 25.17 -16.65
CA GLU A 345 -29.47 26.06 -17.82
C GLU A 345 -30.73 26.02 -18.70
N ASP A 346 -31.51 24.93 -18.64
CA ASP A 346 -32.71 24.72 -19.46
C ASP A 346 -33.80 23.96 -18.69
N GLU A 347 -34.85 24.69 -18.27
CA GLU A 347 -35.98 24.13 -17.53
C GLU A 347 -36.75 23.02 -18.28
N TYR A 348 -36.60 22.92 -19.61
CA TYR A 348 -37.23 21.88 -20.43
C TYR A 348 -36.34 20.64 -20.59
N ASN A 349 -35.06 20.73 -20.22
CA ASN A 349 -34.15 19.59 -20.21
C ASN A 349 -34.24 18.88 -18.87
N THR A 350 -34.89 17.71 -18.87
CA THR A 350 -35.05 16.88 -17.67
C THR A 350 -34.34 15.55 -17.82
N LEU A 351 -33.77 15.06 -16.72
CA LEU A 351 -33.13 13.75 -16.62
C LEU A 351 -33.87 12.93 -15.57
N LEU A 352 -34.18 11.67 -15.88
CA LEU A 352 -34.69 10.72 -14.89
C LEU A 352 -33.53 9.84 -14.46
N THR A 353 -33.27 9.72 -13.17
CA THR A 353 -32.24 8.82 -12.64
C THR A 353 -32.81 7.81 -11.66
N PHE A 354 -32.22 6.62 -11.65
CA PHE A 354 -32.48 5.60 -10.65
C PHE A 354 -31.51 5.64 -9.47
N SER A 355 -30.42 6.42 -9.54
CA SER A 355 -29.44 6.50 -8.46
C SER A 355 -30.07 7.10 -7.20
N ASP A 356 -29.67 6.62 -6.04
CA ASP A 356 -30.24 7.09 -4.77
C ASP A 356 -29.74 8.49 -4.42
N LEU A 357 -30.65 9.48 -4.47
CA LEU A 357 -30.38 10.87 -4.10
C LEU A 357 -31.11 11.26 -2.80
N SER A 358 -31.57 10.28 -2.02
CA SER A 358 -32.31 10.49 -0.77
C SER A 358 -31.54 11.36 0.23
N ALA A 359 -30.20 11.27 0.25
CA ALA A 359 -29.33 12.06 1.11
C ALA A 359 -29.33 13.58 0.81
N HIS A 360 -29.59 13.97 -0.45
CA HIS A 360 -29.62 15.37 -0.88
C HIS A 360 -31.02 15.98 -0.76
N GLY A 361 -32.03 15.19 -1.12
CA GLY A 361 -33.44 15.57 -1.03
C GLY A 361 -33.93 16.49 -2.17
N VAL A 362 -35.25 16.61 -2.26
CA VAL A 362 -35.92 17.45 -3.26
C VAL A 362 -35.60 18.93 -3.03
N GLY A 363 -35.18 19.61 -4.10
CA GLY A 363 -34.81 21.03 -4.13
C GLY A 363 -33.30 21.27 -4.07
N ALA A 364 -32.49 20.25 -3.81
CA ALA A 364 -31.03 20.36 -3.84
C ALA A 364 -30.52 20.57 -5.27
N ILE A 365 -29.39 21.26 -5.40
CA ILE A 365 -28.70 21.51 -6.67
C ILE A 365 -27.42 20.68 -6.66
N VAL A 366 -27.31 19.74 -7.58
CA VAL A 366 -26.18 18.80 -7.66
C VAL A 366 -25.44 18.94 -8.98
N ARG A 367 -24.12 18.83 -8.94
CA ARG A 367 -23.29 18.75 -10.14
C ARG A 367 -23.08 17.29 -10.54
N GLN A 368 -23.23 17.01 -11.84
CA GLN A 368 -23.01 15.67 -12.37
C GLN A 368 -21.52 15.40 -12.57
N ALA A 369 -21.02 14.30 -12.00
CA ALA A 369 -19.62 13.90 -12.13
C ALA A 369 -19.24 13.57 -13.58
N GLY A 370 -18.00 13.91 -13.97
CA GLY A 370 -17.40 13.50 -15.24
C GLY A 370 -18.02 14.11 -16.51
N THR A 371 -18.78 15.21 -16.41
CA THR A 371 -19.39 15.89 -17.56
C THR A 371 -18.64 17.17 -17.97
N ASP A 372 -18.35 17.30 -19.27
CA ASP A 372 -17.85 18.53 -19.91
C ASP A 372 -18.75 18.87 -21.13
N PRO A 373 -19.44 20.03 -21.15
CA PRO A 373 -19.44 21.06 -20.11
C PRO A 373 -20.08 20.58 -18.80
N ILE A 374 -19.68 21.21 -17.69
CA ILE A 374 -20.26 21.00 -16.36
C ILE A 374 -21.78 21.07 -16.45
N LYS A 375 -22.46 20.03 -15.98
CA LYS A 375 -23.93 20.03 -15.85
C LYS A 375 -24.37 20.09 -14.41
N CYS A 376 -25.22 21.07 -14.13
CA CYS A 376 -25.86 21.28 -12.85
C CYS A 376 -27.34 20.95 -12.95
N TRP A 377 -27.85 20.23 -11.97
CA TRP A 377 -29.20 19.72 -11.96
C TRP A 377 -29.90 20.07 -10.65
N THR A 378 -31.15 20.49 -10.73
CA THR A 378 -32.02 20.60 -9.56
C THR A 378 -32.79 19.30 -9.38
N ILE A 379 -32.79 18.73 -8.17
CA ILE A 379 -33.61 17.56 -7.84
C ILE A 379 -35.06 18.04 -7.67
N THR A 380 -35.92 17.80 -8.65
CA THR A 380 -37.25 18.42 -8.73
C THR A 380 -38.31 17.64 -7.96
N GLU A 381 -38.35 16.33 -8.13
CA GLU A 381 -39.30 15.44 -7.45
C GLU A 381 -38.85 13.98 -7.57
N THR A 382 -39.47 13.11 -6.77
CA THR A 382 -39.44 11.66 -7.02
C THR A 382 -40.48 11.31 -8.09
N ALA A 383 -40.12 10.43 -9.02
CA ALA A 383 -40.97 10.00 -10.12
C ALA A 383 -41.00 8.46 -10.20
N PRO A 384 -42.10 7.87 -10.70
CA PRO A 384 -42.13 6.44 -10.97
C PRO A 384 -41.10 6.06 -12.02
N TRP A 385 -40.65 4.81 -11.99
CA TRP A 385 -39.67 4.33 -12.96
C TRP A 385 -40.20 4.45 -14.41
N SER A 386 -39.28 4.80 -15.31
CA SER A 386 -39.47 4.63 -16.74
C SER A 386 -38.18 4.09 -17.34
N GLY A 387 -38.28 3.30 -18.42
CA GLY A 387 -37.12 2.69 -19.08
C GLY A 387 -36.09 3.66 -19.67
N SER A 388 -36.29 4.98 -19.52
CA SER A 388 -35.29 6.01 -19.86
C SER A 388 -34.49 6.50 -18.64
N ALA A 389 -34.70 5.95 -17.45
CA ALA A 389 -33.91 6.30 -16.27
C ALA A 389 -32.45 5.85 -16.45
N VAL A 390 -31.50 6.68 -16.03
CA VAL A 390 -30.06 6.41 -16.15
C VAL A 390 -29.36 6.51 -14.78
N ALA A 391 -28.18 5.91 -14.65
CA ALA A 391 -27.32 6.13 -13.48
C ALA A 391 -26.86 7.59 -13.43
N PHE A 392 -26.75 8.13 -12.22
CA PHE A 392 -26.32 9.51 -11.97
C PHE A 392 -25.38 9.55 -10.77
N GLU A 393 -24.21 10.15 -10.96
CA GLU A 393 -23.20 10.32 -9.90
C GLU A 393 -23.10 11.80 -9.55
N VAL A 394 -23.27 12.11 -8.26
CA VAL A 394 -23.17 13.47 -7.72
C VAL A 394 -21.69 13.74 -7.42
N ASP A 395 -21.16 14.81 -8.00
CA ASP A 395 -19.82 15.32 -7.71
C ASP A 395 -19.83 16.24 -6.48
N ASP A 396 -20.76 17.18 -6.42
CA ASP A 396 -20.89 18.16 -5.32
C ASP A 396 -22.31 18.75 -5.25
N GLU A 397 -22.66 19.34 -4.11
CA GLU A 397 -23.97 19.98 -3.83
C GLU A 397 -23.81 21.49 -3.63
N PHE A 398 -24.73 22.26 -4.20
CA PHE A 398 -24.66 23.72 -4.27
C PHE A 398 -25.91 24.39 -3.71
N PRO A 399 -25.78 25.62 -3.18
CA PRO A 399 -26.92 26.38 -2.65
C PRO A 399 -27.87 26.88 -3.75
N ASP A 400 -27.39 27.07 -4.98
CA ASP A 400 -28.18 27.55 -6.11
C ASP A 400 -27.52 27.21 -7.46
N CYS A 401 -28.34 27.21 -8.53
CA CYS A 401 -27.90 26.96 -9.90
C CYS A 401 -26.82 27.94 -10.37
N ASP A 402 -26.90 29.22 -10.00
CA ASP A 402 -25.89 30.22 -10.40
C ASP A 402 -24.51 29.89 -9.82
N THR A 403 -24.46 29.38 -8.59
CA THR A 403 -23.23 28.99 -7.91
C THR A 403 -22.69 27.67 -8.46
N CYS A 404 -23.55 26.73 -8.80
CA CYS A 404 -23.14 25.49 -9.46
C CYS A 404 -22.58 25.74 -10.87
N LEU A 405 -23.26 26.60 -11.65
CA LEU A 405 -22.89 26.94 -13.03
C LEU A 405 -21.74 27.95 -13.12
N LYS A 406 -21.34 28.60 -12.02
CA LYS A 406 -20.12 29.41 -11.99
C LYS A 406 -18.95 28.50 -12.25
N LYS A 407 -18.44 28.55 -13.49
CA LYS A 407 -17.18 27.94 -13.86
C LYS A 407 -16.13 28.37 -12.83
N GLN A 408 -15.56 27.37 -12.16
CA GLN A 408 -14.44 27.58 -11.27
C GLN A 408 -13.39 28.40 -12.02
N LYS A 409 -13.04 29.58 -11.51
CA LYS A 409 -11.97 30.37 -12.10
C LYS A 409 -10.65 29.82 -11.60
N TYR A 410 -9.71 29.73 -12.51
CA TYR A 410 -8.36 29.29 -12.25
C TYR A 410 -7.40 30.45 -12.50
N ARG A 411 -6.51 30.68 -11.55
CA ARG A 411 -5.40 31.62 -11.61
C ARG A 411 -4.15 30.86 -12.00
N LEU A 412 -3.53 31.27 -13.09
CA LEU A 412 -2.25 30.76 -13.57
C LEU A 412 -1.18 31.80 -13.28
N THR A 413 -0.20 31.42 -12.46
CA THR A 413 0.93 32.29 -12.11
C THR A 413 2.18 31.76 -12.78
N GLN A 414 2.87 32.60 -13.56
CA GLN A 414 4.14 32.20 -14.17
C GLN A 414 5.21 32.10 -13.07
N ASP A 415 5.51 30.89 -12.63
CA ASP A 415 6.41 30.63 -11.49
C ASP A 415 7.77 30.02 -11.93
N CYS A 416 7.84 29.52 -13.17
CA CYS A 416 9.05 28.95 -13.75
C CYS A 416 9.90 30.05 -14.41
N ASN A 417 10.73 30.76 -13.65
CA ASN A 417 11.76 31.62 -14.22
C ASN A 417 13.00 30.78 -14.57
N LEU A 418 13.31 30.71 -15.87
CA LEU A 418 14.66 30.37 -16.32
C LEU A 418 15.57 31.55 -15.93
N GLU A 419 16.43 31.37 -14.92
CA GLU A 419 17.63 32.19 -14.77
C GLU A 419 18.50 31.95 -16.01
N ASP A 420 18.30 32.73 -17.08
CA ASP A 420 19.37 33.14 -17.99
C ASP A 420 18.83 34.02 -19.14
N CYS A 421 18.89 35.33 -18.91
CA CYS A 421 19.59 36.31 -19.75
C CYS A 421 19.30 37.69 -19.16
N GLU A 422 20.23 38.17 -18.34
CA GLU A 422 20.20 39.51 -17.75
C GLU A 422 19.95 40.60 -18.80
N GLY A 423 18.74 41.13 -18.78
CA GLY A 423 18.43 42.51 -19.14
C GLY A 423 17.57 43.05 -18.02
N SER A 424 18.19 43.75 -17.04
CA SER A 424 17.52 44.36 -15.89
C SER A 424 16.22 45.09 -16.28
N GLY A 425 15.11 44.43 -16.00
CA GLY A 425 13.76 44.95 -16.15
C GLY A 425 12.82 43.99 -15.45
N GLY A 426 12.61 44.20 -14.14
CA GLY A 426 11.63 43.43 -13.37
C GLY A 426 10.24 43.61 -13.97
N GLY A 427 9.82 42.66 -14.80
CA GLY A 427 8.46 42.52 -15.28
C GLY A 427 7.81 41.41 -14.46
N GLY A 428 6.81 41.75 -13.65
CA GLY A 428 5.93 40.74 -13.06
C GLY A 428 5.35 39.89 -14.19
N GLY A 429 5.48 38.57 -14.08
CA GLY A 429 4.88 37.65 -15.04
C GLY A 429 3.37 37.88 -15.10
N ASP A 430 2.84 37.96 -16.33
CA ASP A 430 1.41 38.18 -16.56
C ASP A 430 0.61 37.04 -15.92
N GLU A 431 -0.27 37.40 -15.00
CA GLU A 431 -1.25 36.49 -14.39
C GLU A 431 -2.37 36.21 -15.40
N ILE A 432 -2.70 34.93 -15.63
CA ILE A 432 -3.85 34.54 -16.46
C ILE A 432 -4.96 34.06 -15.54
N ILE A 433 -6.15 34.63 -15.66
CA ILE A 433 -7.37 34.12 -15.04
C ILE A 433 -8.24 33.52 -16.15
N THR A 434 -8.55 32.24 -16.03
CA THR A 434 -9.35 31.50 -17.01
C THR A 434 -10.51 30.77 -16.36
N THR A 435 -11.52 30.46 -17.15
CA THR A 435 -12.63 29.55 -16.82
C THR A 435 -12.52 28.22 -17.56
N GLU A 436 -11.43 27.99 -18.29
CA GLU A 436 -11.09 26.68 -18.86
C GLU A 436 -10.89 25.68 -17.72
N ASP A 437 -11.42 24.46 -17.84
CA ASP A 437 -11.33 23.51 -16.74
C ASP A 437 -9.88 23.02 -16.53
N LEU A 438 -9.37 23.34 -15.35
CA LEU A 438 -8.04 22.99 -14.87
C LEU A 438 -8.11 22.27 -13.53
N TYR A 439 -9.27 21.67 -13.17
CA TYR A 439 -9.47 21.03 -11.87
C TYR A 439 -8.37 20.00 -11.55
N ALA A 440 -8.09 19.10 -12.50
CA ALA A 440 -7.06 18.09 -12.37
C ALA A 440 -5.62 18.65 -12.30
N ALA A 441 -5.43 19.94 -12.60
CA ALA A 441 -4.15 20.62 -12.58
C ALA A 441 -3.96 21.54 -11.36
N VAL A 442 -4.96 21.71 -10.49
CA VAL A 442 -4.85 22.56 -9.29
C VAL A 442 -3.71 22.06 -8.38
N GLY A 443 -2.80 22.96 -8.00
CA GLY A 443 -1.60 22.62 -7.24
C GLY A 443 -0.47 22.00 -8.08
N MET A 444 -0.66 21.88 -9.39
CA MET A 444 0.30 21.39 -10.36
C MET A 444 0.66 22.50 -11.38
N TRP A 445 1.37 22.13 -12.45
CA TRP A 445 1.80 23.05 -13.50
C TRP A 445 1.19 22.71 -14.85
N VAL A 446 0.91 23.72 -15.66
CA VAL A 446 0.49 23.60 -17.06
C VAL A 446 1.34 24.48 -17.96
N LYS A 447 1.50 24.07 -19.22
CA LYS A 447 2.26 24.80 -20.23
C LYS A 447 1.30 25.50 -21.19
N VAL A 448 1.31 26.82 -21.19
CA VAL A 448 0.48 27.68 -22.06
C VAL A 448 1.41 28.52 -22.93
N GLY A 449 1.25 28.44 -24.25
CA GLY A 449 2.10 29.21 -25.19
C GLY A 449 3.60 28.95 -25.03
N GLY A 450 3.99 27.77 -24.55
CA GLY A 450 5.38 27.39 -24.28
C GLY A 450 5.95 27.85 -22.94
N LYS A 451 5.18 28.59 -22.13
CA LYS A 451 5.55 29.00 -20.75
C LYS A 451 4.84 28.11 -19.73
N CYS A 452 5.49 27.86 -18.60
CA CYS A 452 4.94 27.06 -17.51
C CYS A 452 4.30 27.94 -16.44
N TYR A 453 3.09 27.58 -16.02
CA TYR A 453 2.31 28.27 -15.01
C TYR A 453 1.90 27.30 -13.91
N SER A 454 1.96 27.74 -12.65
CA SER A 454 1.31 27.03 -11.55
C SER A 454 -0.18 27.36 -11.53
N VAL A 455 -1.02 26.36 -11.26
CA VAL A 455 -2.48 26.49 -11.28
C VAL A 455 -3.01 26.56 -9.84
N ALA A 456 -3.80 27.58 -9.55
CA ALA A 456 -4.57 27.70 -8.32
C ALA A 456 -6.02 28.07 -8.63
N THR A 457 -6.94 27.73 -7.73
CA THR A 457 -8.31 28.26 -7.79
C THR A 457 -8.34 29.72 -7.34
N THR A 458 -9.25 30.53 -7.89
CA THR A 458 -9.47 31.92 -7.46
C THR A 458 -10.95 32.28 -7.55
N ASP A 459 -11.46 33.05 -6.58
CA ASP A 459 -12.81 33.60 -6.64
C ASP A 459 -12.81 35.08 -7.07
N THR A 460 -11.63 35.65 -7.28
CA THR A 460 -11.41 37.07 -7.57
C THR A 460 -10.64 37.27 -8.86
N GLY A 461 -10.91 38.40 -9.52
CA GLY A 461 -10.30 38.79 -10.80
C GLY A 461 -11.18 38.53 -12.02
N ASP A 462 -11.00 39.36 -13.04
CA ASP A 462 -11.71 39.26 -14.32
C ASP A 462 -11.06 38.18 -15.18
N VAL A 463 -11.87 37.44 -15.95
CA VAL A 463 -11.35 36.41 -16.86
C VAL A 463 -10.54 37.10 -17.95
N THR A 464 -9.25 36.79 -18.03
CA THR A 464 -8.33 37.37 -19.01
C THR A 464 -8.22 36.52 -20.26
N ASP A 465 -8.53 35.21 -20.17
CA ASP A 465 -8.57 34.29 -21.30
C ASP A 465 -9.67 33.23 -21.08
N GLU A 466 -10.72 33.27 -21.91
CA GLU A 466 -11.87 32.35 -21.82
C GLU A 466 -11.63 31.02 -22.55
N SER A 467 -10.62 30.92 -23.41
CA SER A 467 -10.39 29.75 -24.30
C SER A 467 -8.90 29.36 -24.32
N LEU A 468 -8.41 28.96 -23.15
CA LEU A 468 -6.99 28.72 -22.91
C LEU A 468 -6.57 27.35 -23.43
N SER A 469 -5.65 27.29 -24.40
CA SER A 469 -5.02 26.03 -24.81
C SER A 469 -3.77 25.75 -23.97
N TYR A 470 -3.72 24.58 -23.32
CA TYR A 470 -2.63 24.19 -22.42
C TYR A 470 -2.15 22.75 -22.65
N GLN A 471 -0.97 22.43 -22.12
CA GLN A 471 -0.42 21.08 -22.01
C GLN A 471 -0.17 20.76 -20.52
N GLY A 472 -0.29 19.49 -20.12
CA GLY A 472 -0.16 19.05 -18.72
C GLY A 472 -1.35 18.19 -18.29
N PRO A 473 -1.57 18.00 -16.98
CA PRO A 473 -0.81 18.57 -15.85
C PRO A 473 0.59 17.97 -15.68
N PHE A 474 1.53 18.76 -15.15
CA PHE A 474 2.89 18.35 -14.81
C PHE A 474 3.09 18.42 -13.30
N ALA A 475 3.72 17.39 -12.72
CA ALA A 475 3.93 17.29 -11.28
C ALA A 475 4.98 18.28 -10.72
N SER A 476 5.80 18.88 -11.58
CA SER A 476 6.79 19.88 -11.19
C SER A 476 7.04 20.89 -12.31
N CYS A 477 7.61 22.04 -11.93
CA CYS A 477 8.09 23.05 -12.86
C CYS A 477 9.11 22.46 -13.87
N ASP A 478 10.06 21.64 -13.41
CA ASP A 478 11.08 21.02 -14.26
C ASP A 478 10.46 20.09 -15.32
N ALA A 479 9.51 19.24 -14.91
CA ALA A 479 8.78 18.37 -15.83
C ALA A 479 7.99 19.17 -16.88
N CYS A 480 7.42 20.32 -16.48
CA CYS A 480 6.77 21.23 -17.42
C CYS A 480 7.78 21.87 -18.40
N LEU A 481 8.94 22.30 -17.92
CA LEU A 481 9.98 22.93 -18.74
C LEU A 481 10.58 21.95 -19.76
N GLU A 482 10.91 20.74 -19.31
CA GLU A 482 11.48 19.66 -20.13
C GLU A 482 10.46 19.06 -21.12
N SER A 483 9.16 19.24 -20.86
CA SER A 483 8.12 18.77 -21.76
C SER A 483 8.26 19.42 -23.15
N PRO A 484 8.32 18.60 -24.22
CA PRO A 484 8.50 19.12 -25.56
C PRO A 484 7.36 20.05 -25.99
N VAL A 485 7.72 21.14 -26.67
CA VAL A 485 6.74 22.15 -27.11
C VAL A 485 6.09 21.73 -28.43
N ASP A 486 4.76 21.83 -28.48
CA ASP A 486 4.01 21.83 -29.75
C ASP A 486 3.76 23.29 -30.15
N THR A 487 4.35 23.75 -31.24
CA THR A 487 4.21 25.15 -31.68
C THR A 487 4.43 25.31 -33.19
N LYS A 488 4.09 26.48 -33.73
CA LYS A 488 4.46 26.89 -35.08
C LYS A 488 5.41 28.07 -35.01
N LYS A 489 6.56 27.97 -35.67
CA LYS A 489 7.59 29.02 -35.70
C LYS A 489 8.00 29.31 -37.13
N ARG A 490 8.14 30.60 -37.46
CA ARG A 490 8.57 31.05 -38.79
C ARG A 490 10.09 31.25 -38.80
N PHE A 491 10.76 30.68 -39.80
CA PHE A 491 12.21 30.73 -39.94
C PHE A 491 12.59 31.30 -41.31
N ILE A 492 13.66 32.08 -41.36
CA ILE A 492 14.29 32.47 -42.63
C ILE A 492 15.09 31.26 -43.12
N THR A 493 14.72 30.71 -44.27
CA THR A 493 15.36 29.53 -44.85
C THR A 493 16.37 29.88 -45.94
N ASP A 494 16.16 31.02 -46.61
CA ASP A 494 17.06 31.51 -47.65
C ASP A 494 17.07 33.04 -47.68
N LEU A 495 18.19 33.62 -48.10
CA LEU A 495 18.38 35.05 -48.27
C LEU A 495 19.00 35.29 -49.64
N ALA A 496 18.23 35.92 -50.53
CA ALA A 496 18.67 36.23 -51.89
C ALA A 496 18.73 37.74 -52.10
N LEU A 497 19.71 38.19 -52.87
CA LEU A 497 19.82 39.59 -53.30
C LEU A 497 19.07 39.75 -54.63
N ASP A 498 18.03 40.57 -54.62
CA ASP A 498 17.28 40.96 -55.83
C ASP A 498 17.43 42.46 -56.04
N GLY A 499 18.32 42.83 -56.98
CA GLY A 499 18.74 44.23 -57.16
C GLY A 499 19.51 44.76 -55.95
N THR A 500 18.97 45.79 -55.29
CA THR A 500 19.51 46.40 -54.06
C THR A 500 18.82 45.90 -52.79
N ASN A 501 17.84 45.01 -52.93
CA ASN A 501 17.02 44.53 -51.82
C ASN A 501 17.40 43.10 -51.44
N LEU A 502 17.27 42.80 -50.16
CA LEU A 502 17.55 41.49 -49.60
C LEU A 502 16.21 40.79 -49.36
N VAL A 503 15.92 39.75 -50.15
CA VAL A 503 14.67 38.99 -50.05
C VAL A 503 14.92 37.77 -49.17
N ALA A 504 14.21 37.70 -48.05
CA ALA A 504 14.23 36.58 -47.13
C ALA A 504 13.07 35.63 -47.46
N LYS A 505 13.39 34.39 -47.84
CA LYS A 505 12.38 33.32 -47.91
C LYS A 505 12.12 32.83 -46.50
N THR A 506 10.85 32.73 -46.13
CA THR A 506 10.48 32.26 -44.80
C THR A 506 9.60 31.03 -44.87
N GLU A 507 9.90 29.99 -44.10
CA GLU A 507 9.04 28.83 -43.95
C GLU A 507 8.49 28.76 -42.52
N GLU A 508 7.21 28.38 -42.40
CA GLU A 508 6.58 28.14 -41.10
C GLU A 508 6.69 26.66 -40.75
N MET A 509 7.48 26.36 -39.72
CA MET A 509 7.70 25.00 -39.24
C MET A 509 6.69 24.66 -38.15
N VAL A 510 6.08 23.47 -38.26
CA VAL A 510 5.27 22.87 -37.21
C VAL A 510 6.19 22.00 -36.37
N ILE A 511 6.36 22.36 -35.10
CA ILE A 511 7.11 21.61 -34.11
C ILE A 511 6.09 20.84 -33.27
N LYS A 512 6.22 19.51 -33.20
CA LYS A 512 5.48 18.66 -32.26
C LYS A 512 6.42 17.75 -31.52
N GLY A 513 6.26 17.60 -30.22
CA GLY A 513 7.15 16.76 -29.42
C GLY A 513 8.60 17.27 -29.47
N GLY A 514 8.82 18.59 -29.66
CA GLY A 514 10.15 19.18 -29.80
C GLY A 514 10.85 18.83 -31.12
N LYS A 515 10.14 18.16 -32.06
CA LYS A 515 10.64 17.78 -33.37
C LYS A 515 9.89 18.55 -34.46
N ILE A 516 10.59 18.97 -35.51
CA ILE A 516 9.95 19.55 -36.69
C ILE A 516 9.23 18.42 -37.42
N VAL A 517 7.90 18.48 -37.45
CA VAL A 517 7.03 17.45 -38.05
C VAL A 517 6.48 17.86 -39.40
N GLY A 518 6.65 19.13 -39.81
CA GLY A 518 6.24 19.59 -41.13
C GLY A 518 6.50 21.07 -41.38
N PHE A 519 6.33 21.49 -42.63
CA PHE A 519 6.45 22.86 -43.10
C PHE A 519 5.12 23.29 -43.74
N CYS A 520 4.67 24.51 -43.49
CA CYS A 520 3.53 25.11 -44.19
C CYS A 520 4.02 26.05 -45.32
N GLU A 521 3.17 26.28 -46.35
CA GLU A 521 3.52 27.13 -47.50
C GLU A 521 4.01 28.52 -47.09
N SER A 522 5.03 29.00 -47.80
CA SER A 522 5.84 30.17 -47.48
C SER A 522 5.45 31.41 -48.27
N ASP A 523 5.67 32.58 -47.66
CA ASP A 523 5.67 33.89 -48.33
C ASP A 523 7.09 34.49 -48.28
N ASP A 524 7.52 35.11 -49.37
CA ASP A 524 8.80 35.81 -49.48
C ASP A 524 8.68 37.22 -48.89
N ILE A 525 9.62 37.62 -48.02
CA ILE A 525 9.66 38.94 -47.39
C ILE A 525 10.81 39.74 -47.98
N THR A 526 10.51 40.87 -48.63
CA THR A 526 11.53 41.78 -49.17
C THR A 526 11.96 42.80 -48.12
N ILE A 527 13.25 42.81 -47.79
CA ILE A 527 13.88 43.81 -46.92
C ILE A 527 14.56 44.84 -47.82
N GLU A 528 14.04 46.06 -47.83
CA GLU A 528 14.62 47.15 -48.61
C GLU A 528 15.93 47.64 -47.98
N GLY A 529 16.99 47.69 -48.78
CA GLY A 529 18.30 48.18 -48.35
C GLY A 529 18.26 49.69 -48.13
N THR A 530 18.48 50.15 -46.91
CA THR A 530 18.78 51.57 -46.65
C THR A 530 20.24 51.82 -47.05
N GLU A 531 20.47 52.81 -47.92
CA GLU A 531 21.79 53.15 -48.47
C GLU A 531 22.83 53.31 -47.35
N CYS A 532 23.93 52.56 -47.44
CA CYS A 532 25.08 52.74 -46.55
C CYS A 532 25.67 54.15 -46.76
N PRO A 533 25.97 54.91 -45.69
CA PRO A 533 26.57 56.22 -45.83
C PRO A 533 27.96 56.10 -46.47
N GLU A 534 28.20 56.84 -47.54
CA GLU A 534 29.47 56.84 -48.27
C GLU A 534 30.64 57.19 -47.33
N GLU A 535 31.63 56.30 -47.25
CA GLU A 535 32.94 56.60 -46.66
C GLU A 535 33.78 57.46 -47.63
N GLY A 536 34.00 58.72 -47.25
CA GLY A 536 35.30 59.37 -47.39
C GLY A 536 35.48 60.40 -48.49
N GLY A 537 35.57 61.68 -48.08
CA GLY A 537 36.33 62.71 -48.78
C GLY A 537 37.09 63.56 -47.76
N ALA A 538 38.42 63.55 -47.85
CA ALA A 538 39.31 64.48 -47.16
C ALA A 538 39.12 65.92 -47.65
#